data_AF-X1UU99-F1
#
_entry.id   AF-X1UU99-F1
#
_cell.length_a   1.000
_cell.length_b   1.000
_cell.length_c   1.000
_cell.angle_alpha   90.00
_cell.angle_beta   90.00
_cell.angle_gamma   90.00
#
_symmetry.space_group_name_H-M   'P 1'
#
loop_
_entity.id
_entity.type
_entity.pdbx_description
1 polymer ?
#
loop_
_entity_poly.entity_id
_entity_poly.type
_entity_poly.pdbx_seq_one_letter_code
_entity_poly.pdbx_strand_id
1 'polypeptide(L)'
;MTDRPEAIIPRKPFIDLIEEMNLNDFTTIHFKCLRYISGNISMTELFYIVMAITLFKPKRIMEFGTFNGRTTLNMTINFNGKLTTVDLPKKKKLRTKFPLEDKGNQRGLDESGYVGNKAKLWQGQDREIVNRITQIWEDTAQLKFNEHKKKYGFVFIDASHSYENCKNDSYNAHQLLAPKG
;
A
#
# COMPACT_ATOMS: atom_id res chain seq x y z
N MET A 1 -18.35 -14.65 -24.96
CA MET A 1 -17.82 -13.30 -24.69
C MET A 1 -18.97 -12.50 -24.14
N THR A 2 -18.97 -12.19 -22.85
CA THR A 2 -20.00 -11.33 -22.26
C THR A 2 -19.49 -9.91 -22.34
N ASP A 3 -20.12 -9.10 -23.20
CA ASP A 3 -19.96 -7.65 -23.24
C ASP A 3 -20.39 -7.07 -21.89
N ARG A 4 -19.43 -6.98 -20.96
CA ARG A 4 -19.58 -6.06 -19.84
C ARG A 4 -19.30 -4.68 -20.43
N PRO A 5 -20.24 -3.73 -20.39
CA PRO A 5 -19.91 -2.36 -20.76
C PRO A 5 -18.71 -1.96 -19.91
N GLU A 6 -17.65 -1.45 -20.55
CA GLU A 6 -16.53 -0.89 -19.82
C GLU A 6 -17.10 0.13 -18.85
N ALA A 7 -16.97 -0.13 -17.55
CA ALA A 7 -17.31 0.86 -16.56
C ALA A 7 -16.42 2.07 -16.88
N ILE A 8 -17.03 3.15 -17.37
CA ILE A 8 -16.38 4.45 -17.51
C ILE A 8 -16.17 4.95 -16.08
N ILE A 9 -15.15 4.43 -15.42
CA ILE A 9 -14.69 4.96 -14.16
C ILE A 9 -14.22 6.38 -14.48
N PRO A 10 -14.76 7.43 -13.83
CA PRO A 10 -14.28 8.79 -14.04
C PRO A 10 -12.77 8.80 -13.79
N ARG A 11 -12.00 9.14 -14.82
CA ARG A 11 -10.54 9.32 -14.72
C ARG A 11 -10.27 10.80 -14.76
N LYS A 12 -9.42 11.24 -13.83
CA LYS A 12 -8.86 12.58 -13.86
C LYS A 12 -7.35 12.47 -14.07
N PRO A 13 -6.75 13.17 -15.04
CA PRO A 13 -5.31 13.26 -15.15
C PRO A 13 -4.70 13.72 -13.82
N PHE A 14 -3.56 13.14 -13.45
CA PHE A 14 -2.87 13.50 -12.21
C PHE A 14 -2.42 14.96 -12.21
N ILE A 15 -2.08 15.51 -13.38
CA ILE A 15 -1.67 16.91 -13.54
C ILE A 15 -2.82 17.88 -13.26
N ASP A 16 -4.03 17.60 -13.74
CA ASP A 16 -5.23 18.40 -13.46
C ASP A 16 -5.56 18.42 -11.96
N LEU A 17 -5.17 17.38 -11.21
CA LEU A 17 -5.33 17.34 -9.76
C LEU A 17 -4.31 18.24 -9.05
N ILE A 18 -3.05 18.26 -9.53
CA ILE A 18 -2.01 19.17 -9.04
C ILE A 18 -2.44 20.63 -9.24
N GLU A 19 -2.93 20.96 -10.43
CA GLU A 19 -3.39 22.30 -10.79
C GLU A 19 -4.62 22.73 -9.98
N GLU A 20 -5.65 21.88 -9.89
CA GLU A 20 -6.86 22.18 -9.11
C GLU A 20 -6.55 22.44 -7.64
N MET A 21 -5.59 21.70 -7.09
CA MET A 21 -5.18 21.85 -5.69
C MET A 21 -4.12 22.95 -5.49
N ASN A 22 -3.70 23.61 -6.56
CA ASN A 22 -2.66 24.65 -6.56
C ASN A 22 -1.39 24.18 -5.82
N LEU A 23 -0.98 22.94 -6.07
CA LEU A 23 0.22 22.36 -5.44
C LEU A 23 1.46 22.89 -6.14
N ASN A 24 2.51 23.16 -5.36
CA ASN A 24 3.84 23.35 -5.93
C ASN A 24 4.32 22.01 -6.50
N ASP A 25 4.52 21.97 -7.82
CA ASP A 25 4.95 20.80 -8.57
C ASP A 25 6.48 20.60 -8.56
N PHE A 26 7.23 21.55 -7.98
CA PHE A 26 8.65 21.39 -7.72
C PHE A 26 8.88 20.56 -6.45
N THR A 27 9.43 19.36 -6.63
CA THR A 27 9.71 18.42 -5.53
C THR A 27 10.93 17.55 -5.82
N THR A 28 11.53 17.01 -4.75
CA THR A 28 12.64 16.05 -4.83
C THR A 28 12.16 14.69 -4.37
N ILE A 29 12.52 13.63 -5.10
CA ILE A 29 12.13 12.25 -4.77
C ILE A 29 13.35 11.38 -4.47
N HIS A 30 13.32 10.83 -3.25
CA HIS A 30 14.09 9.76 -2.64
C HIS A 30 13.86 8.37 -3.25
N PHE A 31 14.88 7.61 -3.64
CA PHE A 31 14.72 6.16 -3.82
C PHE A 31 15.79 5.34 -3.11
N LYS A 32 15.40 4.21 -2.52
CA LYS A 32 16.28 3.19 -1.93
C LYS A 32 15.83 1.79 -2.30
N CYS A 33 16.77 0.83 -2.30
CA CYS A 33 16.50 -0.59 -2.51
C CYS A 33 15.69 -0.88 -3.80
N LEU A 34 16.16 -0.35 -4.94
CA LEU A 34 15.42 -0.39 -6.21
C LEU A 34 15.37 -1.76 -6.89
N ARG A 35 16.14 -2.74 -6.43
CA ARG A 35 16.14 -4.09 -6.99
C ARG A 35 14.72 -4.66 -6.98
N TYR A 36 14.21 -4.96 -8.16
CA TYR A 36 12.93 -5.60 -8.34
C TYR A 36 12.99 -7.08 -7.98
N ILE A 37 11.95 -7.58 -7.32
CA ILE A 37 11.65 -9.00 -7.22
C ILE A 37 10.17 -9.23 -7.55
N SER A 38 9.85 -10.43 -8.03
CA SER A 38 8.46 -10.83 -8.28
C SER A 38 7.58 -10.59 -7.04
N GLY A 39 6.44 -9.94 -7.23
CA GLY A 39 5.54 -9.49 -6.17
C GLY A 39 5.74 -8.03 -5.75
N ASN A 40 6.76 -7.33 -6.24
CA ASN A 40 6.82 -5.87 -6.11
C ASN A 40 6.03 -5.18 -7.23
N ILE A 41 5.59 -3.96 -6.93
CA ILE A 41 5.21 -2.97 -7.94
C ILE A 41 6.42 -2.59 -8.81
N SER A 42 6.14 -2.19 -10.04
CA SER A 42 7.11 -1.65 -10.98
C SER A 42 7.77 -0.36 -10.46
N MET A 43 8.88 0.04 -11.10
CA MET A 43 9.52 1.32 -10.79
C MET A 43 8.60 2.51 -11.13
N THR A 44 7.84 2.41 -12.22
CA THR A 44 6.90 3.44 -12.65
C THR A 44 5.78 3.64 -11.63
N GLU A 45 5.15 2.56 -11.16
CA GLU A 45 4.13 2.65 -10.10
C GLU A 45 4.71 3.25 -8.82
N LEU A 46 5.91 2.79 -8.41
CA LEU A 46 6.57 3.32 -7.22
C LEU A 46 6.86 4.83 -7.36
N PHE A 47 7.27 5.29 -8.54
CA PHE A 47 7.49 6.70 -8.82
C PHE A 47 6.21 7.52 -8.66
N TYR A 48 5.09 7.09 -9.26
CA TYR A 48 3.81 7.80 -9.13
C TYR A 48 3.31 7.86 -7.68
N ILE A 49 3.42 6.76 -6.94
CA ILE A 49 3.01 6.70 -5.53
C ILE A 49 3.84 7.69 -4.71
N VAL A 50 5.15 7.67 -4.86
CA VAL A 50 6.05 8.54 -4.09
C VAL A 50 5.88 10.01 -4.51
N MET A 51 5.69 10.29 -5.80
CA MET A 51 5.38 11.63 -6.29
C MET A 51 4.07 12.17 -5.69
N ALA A 52 3.00 11.36 -5.64
CA ALA A 52 1.77 11.76 -4.97
C ALA A 52 2.00 12.08 -3.49
N ILE A 53 2.79 11.26 -2.80
CA ILE A 53 3.08 11.50 -1.38
C ILE A 53 3.89 12.80 -1.16
N THR A 54 4.89 13.10 -2.00
CA THR A 54 5.70 14.31 -1.84
C THR A 54 4.93 15.58 -2.18
N LEU A 55 4.01 15.52 -3.14
CA LEU A 55 3.18 16.66 -3.54
C LEU A 55 2.05 16.93 -2.54
N PHE A 56 1.32 15.89 -2.12
CA PHE A 56 0.14 16.02 -1.25
C PHE A 56 0.50 16.06 0.24
N LYS A 57 1.72 15.64 0.60
CA LYS A 57 2.30 15.73 1.96
C LYS A 57 1.38 15.18 3.06
N PRO A 58 0.86 13.95 2.93
CA PRO A 58 -0.02 13.37 3.95
C PRO A 58 0.71 13.26 5.30
N LYS A 59 -0.03 13.46 6.40
CA LYS A 59 0.53 13.28 7.76
C LYS A 59 0.52 11.82 8.21
N ARG A 60 -0.40 11.03 7.66
CA ARG A 60 -0.57 9.60 7.96
C ARG A 60 -0.86 8.84 6.68
N ILE A 61 -0.14 7.74 6.48
CA ILE A 61 -0.30 6.81 5.37
C ILE A 61 -0.75 5.45 5.90
N MET A 62 -1.71 4.82 5.23
CA MET A 62 -2.04 3.41 5.42
C MET A 62 -1.61 2.64 4.16
N GLU A 63 -0.97 1.49 4.34
CA GLU A 63 -0.64 0.54 3.28
C GLU A 63 -1.30 -0.81 3.61
N PHE A 64 -2.01 -1.39 2.65
CA PHE A 64 -2.47 -2.76 2.69
C PHE A 64 -1.60 -3.58 1.73
N GLY A 65 -0.91 -4.59 2.24
CA GLY A 65 0.08 -5.35 1.48
C GLY A 65 1.48 -4.76 1.66
N THR A 66 2.27 -5.37 2.53
CA THR A 66 3.62 -4.90 2.84
C THR A 66 4.69 -5.63 2.01
N PHE A 67 4.51 -6.95 1.86
CA PHE A 67 5.43 -7.88 1.22
C PHE A 67 6.89 -7.77 1.72
N ASN A 68 7.80 -7.26 0.88
CA ASN A 68 9.21 -7.08 1.22
C ASN A 68 9.54 -5.70 1.81
N GLY A 69 8.56 -4.80 1.81
CA GLY A 69 8.68 -3.45 2.32
C GLY A 69 9.37 -2.46 1.41
N ARG A 70 9.55 -2.77 0.12
CA ARG A 70 10.13 -1.83 -0.85
C ARG A 70 9.25 -0.59 -1.00
N THR A 71 7.93 -0.76 -1.11
CA THR A 71 6.98 0.35 -1.21
C THR A 71 6.91 1.13 0.10
N THR A 72 6.69 0.45 1.23
CA THR A 72 6.75 1.01 2.59
C THR A 72 7.97 1.91 2.83
N LEU A 73 9.17 1.41 2.49
CA LEU A 73 10.43 2.14 2.65
C LEU A 73 10.45 3.41 1.80
N ASN A 74 10.16 3.28 0.50
CA ASN A 74 10.26 4.39 -0.44
C ASN A 74 9.19 5.45 -0.20
N MET A 75 8.00 5.07 0.30
CA MET A 75 7.07 6.05 0.85
C MET A 75 7.70 6.78 2.04
N THR A 76 8.22 6.04 3.03
CA THR A 76 8.73 6.60 4.30
C THR A 76 9.87 7.58 4.13
N ILE A 77 10.82 7.34 3.23
CA ILE A 77 11.94 8.28 3.01
C ILE A 77 11.51 9.58 2.32
N ASN A 78 10.29 9.65 1.79
CA ASN A 78 9.76 10.81 1.05
C ASN A 78 8.63 11.56 1.76
N PHE A 79 8.19 11.10 2.92
CA PHE A 79 7.19 11.82 3.73
C PHE A 79 7.73 12.06 5.14
N ASN A 80 7.21 13.09 5.84
CA ASN A 80 7.57 13.39 7.22
C ASN A 80 6.35 13.28 8.16
N GLY A 81 5.98 12.05 8.51
CA GLY A 81 4.70 11.69 9.15
C GLY A 81 4.74 10.29 9.75
N LYS A 82 3.61 9.57 9.76
CA LYS A 82 3.55 8.16 10.18
C LYS A 82 2.96 7.27 9.09
N LEU A 83 3.53 6.09 8.89
CA LEU A 83 3.00 5.07 8.00
C LEU A 83 2.61 3.84 8.81
N THR A 84 1.38 3.40 8.62
CA THR A 84 0.89 2.11 9.09
C THR A 84 0.81 1.18 7.89
N THR A 85 1.32 -0.04 8.03
CA THR A 85 1.25 -1.05 6.96
C THR A 85 0.69 -2.35 7.52
N VAL A 86 -0.10 -3.06 6.73
CA VAL A 86 -0.79 -4.28 7.14
C VAL A 86 -0.38 -5.43 6.21
N ASP A 87 0.06 -6.54 6.80
CA ASP A 87 0.34 -7.78 6.08
C ASP A 87 -0.08 -8.98 6.91
N LEU A 88 -0.17 -10.13 6.26
CA LEU A 88 -0.56 -11.38 6.86
C LEU A 88 0.48 -11.85 7.88
N PRO A 89 0.05 -12.37 9.05
CA PRO A 89 0.97 -12.90 10.04
C PRO A 89 1.60 -14.21 9.55
N LYS A 90 2.86 -14.43 9.92
CA LYS A 90 3.57 -15.68 9.65
C LYS A 90 2.99 -16.83 10.49
N LYS A 91 1.96 -17.52 9.97
CA LYS A 91 1.31 -18.67 10.64
C LYS A 91 1.21 -19.88 9.70
N LYS A 92 1.58 -21.07 10.21
CA LYS A 92 1.56 -22.34 9.45
C LYS A 92 0.20 -22.72 8.84
N LYS A 93 -0.88 -22.25 9.46
CA LYS A 93 -2.26 -22.46 9.01
C LYS A 93 -2.98 -21.12 9.05
N LEU A 94 -2.53 -20.18 8.24
CA LEU A 94 -3.20 -18.90 8.12
C LEU A 94 -4.61 -19.13 7.56
N ARG A 95 -5.63 -18.71 8.31
CA ARG A 95 -7.01 -18.65 7.82
C ARG A 95 -7.28 -17.21 7.44
N THR A 96 -7.24 -16.91 6.16
CA THR A 96 -7.77 -15.66 5.61
C THR A 96 -9.29 -15.76 5.47
N LYS A 97 -9.99 -14.63 5.52
CA LYS A 97 -11.45 -14.58 5.37
C LYS A 97 -11.87 -14.98 3.96
N PHE A 98 -11.09 -14.56 2.97
CA PHE A 98 -11.27 -14.92 1.56
C PHE A 98 -10.15 -15.84 1.10
N PRO A 99 -10.41 -16.76 0.14
CA PRO A 99 -9.37 -17.62 -0.43
C PRO A 99 -8.25 -16.78 -1.04
N LEU A 100 -7.00 -17.21 -0.84
CA LEU A 100 -5.87 -16.68 -1.60
C LEU A 100 -6.03 -17.12 -3.06
N GLU A 101 -5.81 -16.19 -3.99
CA GLU A 101 -5.96 -16.44 -5.43
C GLU A 101 -4.92 -17.43 -5.98
N ASP A 102 -3.86 -17.70 -5.22
CA ASP A 102 -2.69 -18.36 -5.76
C ASP A 102 -2.80 -19.89 -5.78
N LYS A 103 -3.59 -20.40 -6.74
CA LYS A 103 -3.58 -21.80 -7.18
C LYS A 103 -2.36 -22.12 -8.08
N GLY A 104 -1.16 -21.63 -7.77
CA GLY A 104 0.07 -22.17 -8.39
C GLY A 104 1.20 -21.22 -8.82
N ASN A 105 1.09 -19.89 -8.68
CA ASN A 105 2.16 -18.95 -9.04
C ASN A 105 3.15 -18.63 -7.90
N GLN A 106 2.93 -19.11 -6.68
CA GLN A 106 3.79 -18.93 -5.49
C GLN A 106 4.25 -17.46 -5.25
N ARG A 107 3.54 -16.47 -5.79
CA ARG A 107 3.95 -15.06 -5.70
C ARG A 107 3.69 -14.58 -4.28
N GLY A 108 4.73 -14.06 -3.65
CA GLY A 108 4.63 -13.61 -2.25
C GLY A 108 4.96 -14.68 -1.21
N LEU A 109 5.05 -15.96 -1.61
CA LEU A 109 5.44 -17.03 -0.69
C LEU A 109 6.96 -16.99 -0.44
N ASP A 110 7.36 -17.18 0.81
CA ASP A 110 8.75 -17.52 1.15
C ASP A 110 9.04 -19.00 0.84
N GLU A 111 10.29 -19.43 1.05
CA GLU A 111 10.75 -20.81 0.80
C GLU A 111 9.93 -21.87 1.57
N SER A 112 9.20 -21.45 2.61
CA SER A 112 8.30 -22.30 3.39
C SER A 112 6.84 -22.24 2.94
N GLY A 113 6.53 -21.53 1.84
CA GLY A 113 5.17 -21.43 1.31
C GLY A 113 4.31 -20.40 2.04
N TYR A 114 4.89 -19.41 2.74
CA TYR A 114 4.13 -18.41 3.51
C TYR A 114 4.25 -16.99 2.95
N VAL A 115 3.11 -16.32 2.86
CA VAL A 115 3.01 -14.85 2.71
C VAL A 115 3.34 -14.22 4.07
N GLY A 116 4.22 -13.22 4.13
CA GLY A 116 4.42 -12.40 5.35
C GLY A 116 5.79 -12.43 6.03
N ASN A 117 6.89 -12.73 5.33
CA ASN A 117 8.22 -12.76 5.96
C ASN A 117 9.34 -12.02 5.18
N LYS A 118 8.98 -11.12 4.26
CA LYS A 118 9.99 -10.32 3.53
C LYS A 118 10.15 -8.88 4.03
N ALA A 119 9.28 -8.39 4.93
CA ALA A 119 9.29 -7.03 5.46
C ALA A 119 10.57 -6.74 6.26
N LYS A 120 11.66 -6.45 5.55
CA LYS A 120 13.00 -6.27 6.11
C LYS A 120 13.72 -5.07 5.54
N LEU A 121 13.30 -4.56 4.37
CA LEU A 121 14.06 -3.52 3.68
C LEU A 121 14.16 -2.24 4.51
N TRP A 122 13.11 -1.85 5.23
CA TRP A 122 13.17 -0.68 6.11
C TRP A 122 13.78 -0.97 7.49
N GLN A 123 13.74 -2.21 8.00
CA GLN A 123 14.24 -2.54 9.34
C GLN A 123 15.76 -2.35 9.46
N GLY A 124 16.50 -2.47 8.35
CA GLY A 124 17.93 -2.18 8.28
C GLY A 124 18.28 -0.72 8.00
N GLN A 125 17.33 0.22 8.07
CA GLN A 125 17.55 1.64 7.81
C GLN A 125 17.73 2.44 9.11
N ASP A 126 18.00 3.73 8.95
CA ASP A 126 18.13 4.67 10.06
C ASP A 126 16.92 4.63 11.01
N ARG A 127 17.19 4.76 12.31
CA ARG A 127 16.15 4.69 13.36
C ARG A 127 15.01 5.69 13.13
N GLU A 128 15.31 6.85 12.56
CA GLU A 128 14.30 7.85 12.23
C GLU A 128 13.28 7.35 11.20
N ILE A 129 13.73 6.59 10.18
CA ILE A 129 12.85 5.98 9.19
C ILE A 129 12.03 4.88 9.86
N VAL A 130 12.68 3.98 10.59
CA VAL A 130 12.04 2.83 11.25
C VAL A 130 10.96 3.27 12.23
N ASN A 131 11.23 4.29 13.07
CA ASN A 131 10.30 4.79 14.08
C ASN A 131 9.05 5.48 13.52
N ARG A 132 8.99 5.70 12.20
CA ARG A 132 7.81 6.24 11.52
C ARG A 132 6.91 5.16 10.93
N ILE A 133 7.34 3.90 10.93
CA ILE A 133 6.60 2.76 10.38
C ILE A 133 6.00 1.94 11.51
N THR A 134 4.72 1.60 11.39
CA THR A 134 4.02 0.64 12.26
C THR A 134 3.47 -0.49 11.42
N GLN A 135 3.95 -1.71 11.65
CA GLN A 135 3.45 -2.92 11.01
C GLN A 135 2.35 -3.54 11.84
N ILE A 136 1.21 -3.81 11.22
CA ILE A 136 0.13 -4.65 11.75
C ILE A 136 0.20 -6.00 11.03
N TRP A 137 0.13 -7.08 11.81
CA TRP A 137 0.17 -8.46 11.30
C TRP A 137 -1.22 -9.10 11.38
N GLU A 138 -2.06 -8.82 10.40
CA GLU A 138 -3.45 -9.31 10.34
C GLU A 138 -3.97 -9.37 8.90
N ASP A 139 -5.00 -10.18 8.66
CA ASP A 139 -5.80 -10.13 7.45
C ASP A 139 -6.65 -8.84 7.41
N THR A 140 -6.46 -8.00 6.38
CA THR A 140 -7.21 -6.75 6.19
C THR A 140 -8.73 -6.97 6.10
N ALA A 141 -9.15 -8.17 5.71
CA ALA A 141 -10.55 -8.56 5.65
C ALA A 141 -11.16 -8.93 7.02
N GLN A 142 -10.32 -9.13 8.03
CA GLN A 142 -10.70 -9.41 9.43
C GLN A 142 -10.45 -8.21 10.37
N LEU A 143 -9.48 -7.36 10.03
CA LEU A 143 -9.09 -6.22 10.84
C LEU A 143 -10.23 -5.20 10.99
N LYS A 144 -10.52 -4.81 12.24
CA LYS A 144 -11.51 -3.78 12.55
C LYS A 144 -10.83 -2.41 12.64
N PHE A 145 -11.08 -1.55 11.68
CA PHE A 145 -10.46 -0.23 11.58
C PHE A 145 -11.20 0.89 12.34
N ASN A 146 -11.96 0.57 13.39
CA ASN A 146 -12.81 1.55 14.08
C ASN A 146 -12.02 2.76 14.61
N GLU A 147 -10.83 2.52 15.17
CA GLU A 147 -9.95 3.56 15.67
C GLU A 147 -9.15 4.27 14.57
N HIS A 148 -9.26 3.82 13.32
CA HIS A 148 -8.50 4.33 12.18
C HIS A 148 -9.35 5.20 11.24
N LYS A 149 -10.66 5.33 11.51
CA LYS A 149 -11.60 6.08 10.67
C LYS A 149 -11.21 7.54 10.50
N LYS A 150 -11.20 8.01 9.24
CA LYS A 150 -10.93 9.41 8.85
C LYS A 150 -9.61 9.99 9.38
N LYS A 151 -8.55 9.18 9.45
CA LYS A 151 -7.24 9.59 9.97
C LYS A 151 -6.14 9.67 8.91
N TYR A 152 -6.34 9.09 7.74
CA TYR A 152 -5.28 8.88 6.75
C TYR A 152 -5.44 9.85 5.58
N GLY A 153 -4.36 10.54 5.22
CA GLY A 153 -4.35 11.43 4.05
C GLY A 153 -3.91 10.73 2.78
N PHE A 154 -3.58 9.44 2.88
CA PHE A 154 -3.24 8.58 1.75
C PHE A 154 -3.42 7.12 2.18
N VAL A 155 -4.09 6.32 1.35
CA VAL A 155 -4.24 4.87 1.55
C VAL A 155 -3.79 4.17 0.27
N PHE A 156 -2.81 3.28 0.38
CA PHE A 156 -2.32 2.44 -0.72
C PHE A 156 -2.81 1.00 -0.53
N ILE A 157 -3.39 0.41 -1.58
CA ILE A 157 -3.93 -0.95 -1.55
C ILE A 157 -3.17 -1.79 -2.59
N ASP A 158 -2.41 -2.78 -2.12
CA ASP A 158 -1.65 -3.74 -2.93
C ASP A 158 -1.52 -5.10 -2.21
N ALA A 159 -2.59 -5.52 -1.53
CA ALA A 159 -2.60 -6.73 -0.71
C ALA A 159 -2.91 -8.00 -1.53
N SER A 160 -4.18 -8.19 -1.89
CA SER A 160 -4.65 -9.36 -2.65
C SER A 160 -5.41 -8.91 -3.89
N HIS A 161 -5.28 -9.69 -4.96
CA HIS A 161 -5.89 -9.41 -6.26
C HIS A 161 -7.26 -10.08 -6.46
N SER A 162 -7.72 -10.87 -5.48
CA SER A 162 -9.06 -11.45 -5.55
C SER A 162 -10.11 -10.36 -5.43
N TYR A 163 -11.17 -10.46 -6.25
CA TYR A 163 -12.28 -9.51 -6.25
C TYR A 163 -12.81 -9.19 -4.83
N GLU A 164 -13.03 -10.21 -4.00
CA GLU A 164 -13.56 -10.02 -2.64
C GLU A 164 -12.61 -9.24 -1.73
N ASN A 165 -11.30 -9.52 -1.80
CA ASN A 165 -10.31 -8.72 -1.08
C ASN A 165 -10.25 -7.29 -1.61
N CYS A 166 -10.14 -7.08 -2.94
CA CYS A 166 -10.09 -5.74 -3.51
C CYS A 166 -11.32 -4.90 -3.13
N LYS A 167 -12.51 -5.50 -3.17
CA LYS A 167 -13.77 -4.87 -2.76
C LYS A 167 -13.76 -4.52 -1.26
N ASN A 168 -13.37 -5.46 -0.41
CA ASN A 168 -13.27 -5.26 1.03
C ASN A 168 -12.27 -4.14 1.37
N ASP A 169 -11.09 -4.18 0.77
CA ASP A 169 -10.01 -3.24 1.03
C ASP A 169 -10.35 -1.84 0.52
N SER A 170 -11.03 -1.73 -0.62
CA SER A 170 -11.56 -0.45 -1.12
C SER A 170 -12.58 0.16 -0.16
N TYR A 171 -13.50 -0.65 0.37
CA TYR A 171 -14.50 -0.20 1.34
C TYR A 171 -13.85 0.22 2.67
N ASN A 172 -12.84 -0.52 3.13
CA ASN A 172 -12.07 -0.14 4.31
C ASN A 172 -11.32 1.17 4.07
N ALA A 173 -10.57 1.27 2.98
CA ALA A 173 -9.79 2.46 2.63
C ALA A 173 -10.66 3.73 2.63
N HIS A 174 -11.85 3.68 2.03
CA HIS A 174 -12.76 4.83 2.00
C HIS A 174 -13.18 5.29 3.41
N GLN A 175 -13.30 4.37 4.37
CA GLN A 175 -13.58 4.74 5.77
C GLN A 175 -12.35 5.30 6.51
N LEU A 176 -11.13 4.94 6.07
CA LEU A 176 -9.87 5.41 6.67
C LEU A 176 -9.53 6.84 6.27
N LEU A 177 -9.92 7.25 5.06
CA LEU A 177 -9.56 8.53 4.47
C LEU A 177 -10.11 9.71 5.26
N ALA A 178 -9.20 10.59 5.65
CA ALA A 178 -9.53 11.91 6.18
C ALA A 178 -10.17 12.77 5.07
N PRO A 179 -10.86 13.87 5.40
CA PRO A 179 -11.29 14.84 4.39
C PRO A 179 -10.10 15.27 3.51
N LYS A 180 -10.27 15.21 2.18
CA LYS A 180 -9.25 15.49 1.16
C LYS A 180 -8.08 14.47 1.08
N GLY A 181 -8.21 13.32 1.73
CA GLY A 181 -7.31 12.17 1.55
C GLY A 181 -7.66 11.31 0.36
#